data_AF-K0SQZ9-F1
#
_entry.id   AF-K0SQZ9-F1
#
_cell.length_a   1.000
_cell.length_b   1.000
_cell.length_c   1.000
_cell.angle_alpha   90.00
_cell.angle_beta   90.00
_cell.angle_gamma   90.00
#
_symmetry.space_group_name_H-M   'P 1'
#
loop_
_entity.id
_entity.type
_entity.pdbx_description
1 polymer ?
#
loop_
_entity_poly.entity_id
_entity_poly.type
_entity_poly.pdbx_seq_one_letter_code
_entity_poly.pdbx_strand_id
1 'polypeptide(L)'
;AANGAADGEVDRAPCFDGICDSFPEDPPRAAAGDGEGRDAGDVRGGEATDRLGSETGPTVWSEFGRLASEDPDLANLGQGFPDWLPPGFAVDSLVEAALDSAESPHQYTRTAGHPKLVRQLARRYGSHLGRNVDAMNEVAVTVGASQALYLSLQTLVRPGDEVVLFEPFFDLYVNQIKLAGGTPVFVPLTFGPYDEADGAVTGGTWRLDGERLREAMSSRTRAVVLNSPHNPTGKIFTHAEMEVIADCVRDAEDVTVISDEVYKYIVHSPPREDSPVQTRTAPGHVHFASLPGMWDRTITVSSAGKTFSATGWQVGWCVGPTRLISPIHRLLPYVQFCASTVVQEALARALPRADEPYEGHASYYDYLNDKYRRKRDLLSGALEEAGFAVPDYGRTAGGGFFIFARITPELRGAIPAERFGDEYRLNPAAPGGVAGLDWTLCQWMAEERGVLCIPSGPFYSTERAAGGAGEEFIRVAFCKTDETILRAARALKGVLGRGDYDVEEDIGGDAAVEEDSETKKVVAAVGGSG
;
A
#
# COMPACT_ATOMS: atom_id res chain seq x y z
N ALA A 1 11.81 24.99 57.64
CA ALA A 1 12.16 23.97 58.64
C ALA A 1 10.98 23.02 58.78
N ALA A 2 11.28 21.72 58.73
CA ALA A 2 10.45 20.54 59.06
C ALA A 2 9.29 20.12 58.12
N ASN A 3 9.59 18.99 57.47
CA ASN A 3 8.77 18.00 56.75
C ASN A 3 7.53 17.45 57.47
N GLY A 4 6.59 16.92 56.67
CA GLY A 4 5.68 15.83 57.04
C GLY A 4 4.80 15.40 55.86
N ALA A 5 5.04 14.21 55.30
CA ALA A 5 4.31 13.62 54.18
C ALA A 5 3.13 12.74 54.67
N ALA A 6 2.03 12.70 53.92
CA ALA A 6 1.10 11.56 53.83
C ALA A 6 0.09 11.78 52.67
N ASP A 7 0.27 11.00 51.61
CA ASP A 7 -0.71 10.32 50.75
C ASP A 7 -2.09 10.98 50.52
N GLY A 8 -2.27 11.51 49.31
CA GLY A 8 -3.58 11.88 48.76
C GLY A 8 -4.16 10.74 47.94
N GLU A 9 -5.20 10.10 48.46
CA GLU A 9 -6.06 9.17 47.74
C GLU A 9 -6.95 9.97 46.78
N VAL A 10 -6.82 9.74 45.47
CA VAL A 10 -7.75 10.27 44.46
C VAL A 10 -8.97 9.34 44.43
N ASP A 11 -10.10 9.92 44.84
CA ASP A 11 -11.42 9.31 44.90
C ASP A 11 -11.82 8.73 43.53
N ARG A 12 -11.83 7.39 43.41
CA ARG A 12 -12.34 6.67 42.24
C ARG A 12 -13.86 6.66 42.32
N ALA A 13 -14.51 7.19 41.29
CA ALA A 13 -15.95 7.01 41.08
C ALA A 13 -16.35 5.52 41.18
N PRO A 14 -17.51 5.21 41.79
CA PRO A 14 -17.87 3.83 42.10
C PRO A 14 -18.11 3.00 40.83
N CYS A 15 -17.49 1.83 40.80
CA CYS A 15 -17.82 0.76 39.87
C CYS A 15 -19.33 0.47 39.94
N PHE A 16 -19.97 0.39 38.77
CA PHE A 16 -21.29 -0.22 38.65
C PHE A 16 -21.14 -1.74 38.88
N ASP A 17 -21.19 -2.15 40.14
CA ASP A 17 -21.50 -3.53 40.52
C ASP A 17 -22.98 -3.79 40.18
N GLY A 18 -23.26 -4.76 39.30
CA GLY A 18 -24.63 -5.27 39.16
C GLY A 18 -25.10 -5.80 37.81
N ILE A 19 -24.26 -6.04 36.80
CA ILE A 19 -24.68 -6.75 35.57
C ILE A 19 -23.64 -7.78 35.14
N CYS A 20 -23.33 -8.72 36.04
CA CYS A 20 -22.61 -9.94 35.73
C CYS A 20 -23.19 -11.06 36.60
N ASP A 21 -24.41 -11.52 36.29
CA ASP A 21 -24.96 -12.82 36.74
C ASP A 21 -26.35 -13.03 36.12
N SER A 22 -26.38 -13.46 34.84
CA SER A 22 -27.49 -14.21 34.21
C SER A 22 -27.32 -14.27 32.68
N PHE A 23 -26.35 -15.04 32.21
CA PHE A 23 -26.46 -15.66 30.89
C PHE A 23 -26.98 -17.08 31.09
N PRO A 24 -28.10 -17.49 30.46
CA PRO A 24 -28.51 -18.89 30.50
C PRO A 24 -27.49 -19.73 29.73
N GLU A 25 -26.92 -20.73 30.40
CA GLU A 25 -26.21 -21.81 29.72
C GLU A 25 -27.19 -22.63 28.87
N ASP A 26 -26.76 -22.91 27.64
CA ASP A 26 -27.40 -23.69 26.57
C ASP A 26 -28.70 -23.14 25.92
N PRO A 27 -28.72 -22.91 24.59
CA PRO A 27 -29.98 -22.76 23.88
C PRO A 27 -30.71 -24.11 23.83
N PRO A 28 -32.06 -24.12 23.86
CA PRO A 28 -32.82 -25.35 23.82
C PRO A 28 -32.56 -26.11 22.52
N ARG A 29 -32.15 -27.38 22.63
CA ARG A 29 -32.16 -28.34 21.52
C ARG A 29 -33.57 -28.40 20.95
N ALA A 30 -33.77 -27.79 19.79
CA ALA A 30 -34.99 -27.95 19.01
C ALA A 30 -35.15 -29.43 18.67
N ALA A 31 -36.30 -30.00 19.06
CA ALA A 31 -36.68 -31.36 18.74
C ALA A 31 -36.64 -31.58 17.21
N ALA A 32 -36.02 -32.69 16.79
CA ALA A 32 -36.08 -33.18 15.43
C ALA A 32 -37.54 -33.44 15.05
N GLY A 33 -38.12 -32.52 14.30
CA GLY A 33 -39.37 -32.72 13.58
C GLY A 33 -39.04 -33.10 12.14
N ASP A 34 -39.51 -34.27 11.73
CA ASP A 34 -39.49 -34.71 10.33
C ASP A 34 -40.21 -33.66 9.46
N GLY A 35 -39.43 -32.90 8.70
CA GLY A 35 -39.91 -31.82 7.85
C GLY A 35 -39.08 -31.76 6.57
N GLU A 36 -39.74 -32.02 5.46
CA GLU A 36 -39.22 -32.08 4.10
C GLU A 36 -38.29 -30.90 3.74
N GLY A 37 -37.30 -31.20 2.90
CA GLY A 37 -36.21 -30.32 2.52
C GLY A 37 -36.66 -28.91 2.15
N ARG A 38 -36.18 -27.94 2.93
CA ARG A 38 -36.16 -26.53 2.51
C ARG A 38 -34.86 -26.29 1.78
N ASP A 39 -34.98 -26.11 0.48
CA ASP A 39 -33.98 -25.49 -0.38
C ASP A 39 -33.35 -24.29 0.35
N ALA A 40 -32.03 -24.29 0.47
CA ALA A 40 -31.30 -23.12 0.96
C ALA A 40 -31.52 -22.00 -0.06
N GLY A 41 -32.49 -21.13 0.22
CA GLY A 41 -32.92 -20.08 -0.68
C GLY A 41 -31.74 -19.23 -1.13
N ASP A 42 -31.53 -19.21 -2.45
CA ASP A 42 -30.65 -18.31 -3.18
C ASP A 42 -30.92 -16.85 -2.75
N VAL A 43 -30.06 -16.31 -1.88
CA VAL A 43 -30.11 -14.89 -1.53
C VAL A 43 -29.68 -14.14 -2.78
N ARG A 44 -30.65 -13.66 -3.56
CA ARG A 44 -30.37 -12.79 -4.71
C ARG A 44 -29.52 -11.61 -4.23
N GLY A 45 -28.25 -11.61 -4.60
CA GLY A 45 -27.35 -10.48 -4.40
C GLY A 45 -27.97 -9.21 -5.01
N GLY A 46 -27.59 -8.06 -4.48
CA GLY A 46 -27.91 -6.80 -5.15
C GLY A 46 -27.09 -6.66 -6.43
N GLU A 47 -27.57 -5.87 -7.39
CA GLU A 47 -26.86 -5.62 -8.65
C GLU A 47 -25.40 -5.17 -8.43
N ALA A 48 -25.12 -4.47 -7.33
CA ALA A 48 -23.77 -4.05 -6.95
C ALA A 48 -22.83 -5.23 -6.62
N THR A 49 -23.33 -6.28 -5.95
CA THR A 49 -22.54 -7.49 -5.71
C THR A 49 -22.40 -8.33 -6.97
N ASP A 50 -23.43 -8.34 -7.83
CA ASP A 50 -23.37 -9.06 -9.11
C ASP A 50 -22.28 -8.49 -10.03
N ARG A 51 -22.02 -7.18 -9.96
CA ARG A 51 -20.94 -6.52 -10.70
C ARG A 51 -19.54 -7.03 -10.34
N LEU A 52 -19.34 -7.54 -9.12
CA LEU A 52 -18.06 -8.16 -8.72
C LEU A 52 -17.84 -9.52 -9.41
N GLY A 53 -18.90 -10.13 -9.96
CA GLY A 53 -18.84 -11.44 -10.58
C GLY A 53 -18.57 -12.56 -9.57
N SER A 54 -17.98 -13.65 -10.03
CA SER A 54 -17.64 -14.81 -9.19
C SER A 54 -16.43 -14.60 -8.26
N GLU A 55 -15.85 -13.40 -8.22
CA GLU A 55 -14.61 -13.08 -7.49
C GLU A 55 -14.84 -12.63 -6.03
N THR A 56 -15.95 -13.04 -5.41
CA THR A 56 -16.26 -12.73 -4.00
C THR A 56 -15.73 -13.80 -3.01
N GLY A 57 -14.91 -14.73 -3.51
CA GLY A 57 -14.29 -15.79 -2.72
C GLY A 57 -13.18 -15.30 -1.80
N PRO A 58 -12.47 -16.22 -1.10
CA PRO A 58 -11.25 -15.86 -0.39
C PRO A 58 -10.24 -15.22 -1.36
N THR A 59 -9.36 -14.38 -0.81
CA THR A 59 -8.31 -13.68 -1.55
C THR A 59 -6.94 -14.07 -1.01
N VAL A 60 -5.88 -13.69 -1.72
CA VAL A 60 -4.50 -13.77 -1.22
C VAL A 60 -4.36 -13.19 0.19
N TRP A 61 -5.09 -12.11 0.51
CA TRP A 61 -5.03 -11.47 1.82
C TRP A 61 -5.66 -12.29 2.93
N SER A 62 -6.79 -12.97 2.66
CA SER A 62 -7.40 -13.84 3.67
C SER A 62 -6.55 -15.09 3.93
N GLU A 63 -5.91 -15.64 2.90
CA GLU A 63 -5.10 -16.85 3.05
C GLU A 63 -3.76 -16.57 3.72
N PHE A 64 -2.97 -15.66 3.16
CA PHE A 64 -1.67 -15.34 3.75
C PHE A 64 -1.82 -14.57 5.07
N GLY A 65 -2.95 -13.89 5.28
CA GLY A 65 -3.33 -13.35 6.58
C GLY A 65 -3.57 -14.45 7.62
N ARG A 66 -4.22 -15.56 7.24
CA ARG A 66 -4.40 -16.73 8.10
C ARG A 66 -3.05 -17.36 8.46
N LEU A 67 -2.18 -17.61 7.48
CA LEU A 67 -0.83 -18.15 7.71
C LEU A 67 -0.03 -17.28 8.70
N ALA A 68 -0.07 -15.96 8.52
CA ALA A 68 0.58 -15.02 9.43
C ALA A 68 0.00 -15.04 10.86
N SER A 69 -1.28 -15.39 11.03
CA SER A 69 -1.94 -15.42 12.34
C SER A 69 -1.72 -16.74 13.09
N GLU A 70 -1.45 -17.82 12.37
CA GLU A 70 -1.22 -19.16 12.94
C GLU A 70 0.19 -19.30 13.51
N ASP A 71 1.17 -18.57 12.96
CA ASP A 71 2.55 -18.56 13.43
C ASP A 71 3.02 -17.13 13.73
N PRO A 72 3.03 -16.70 15.01
CA PRO A 72 3.54 -15.39 15.43
C PRO A 72 5.05 -15.20 15.22
N ASP A 73 5.82 -16.28 15.09
CA ASP A 73 7.27 -16.21 14.90
C ASP A 73 7.66 -16.04 13.43
N LEU A 74 6.71 -16.20 12.52
CA LEU A 74 6.86 -16.08 11.09
C LEU A 74 7.39 -14.69 10.68
N ALA A 75 8.49 -14.68 9.93
CA ALA A 75 9.03 -13.44 9.38
C ALA A 75 8.11 -12.91 8.27
N ASN A 76 7.18 -12.03 8.63
CA ASN A 76 6.14 -11.56 7.73
C ASN A 76 6.63 -10.41 6.84
N LEU A 77 7.08 -10.73 5.62
CA LEU A 77 7.37 -9.77 4.56
C LEU A 77 6.16 -9.50 3.65
N GLY A 78 5.00 -10.10 3.89
CA GLY A 78 3.84 -9.95 3.03
C GLY A 78 2.99 -8.70 3.31
N GLN A 79 2.89 -8.31 4.58
CA GLN A 79 2.10 -7.17 5.02
C GLN A 79 2.67 -5.85 4.48
N GLY A 80 1.85 -5.08 3.75
CA GLY A 80 2.23 -3.81 3.12
C GLY A 80 2.17 -2.58 4.02
N PHE A 81 2.50 -2.74 5.31
CA PHE A 81 2.56 -1.67 6.29
C PHE A 81 3.79 -1.81 7.22
N PRO A 82 4.33 -0.70 7.74
CA PRO A 82 5.35 -0.70 8.78
C PRO A 82 4.93 -1.40 10.07
N ASP A 83 5.82 -2.20 10.65
CA ASP A 83 5.70 -2.84 11.97
C ASP A 83 6.41 -2.03 13.08
N TRP A 84 6.65 -0.74 12.83
CA TRP A 84 7.17 0.24 13.79
C TRP A 84 6.18 1.39 13.97
N LEU A 85 6.42 2.24 14.99
CA LEU A 85 5.55 3.36 15.30
C LEU A 85 5.64 4.51 14.26
N PRO A 86 4.60 5.34 14.09
CA PRO A 86 4.71 6.59 13.34
C PRO A 86 5.78 7.52 13.97
N PRO A 87 6.37 8.45 13.19
CA PRO A 87 7.38 9.35 13.71
C PRO A 87 6.81 10.21 14.85
N GLY A 88 7.64 10.50 15.85
CA GLY A 88 7.23 11.18 17.09
C GLY A 88 6.44 12.46 16.85
N PHE A 89 6.90 13.32 15.94
CA PHE A 89 6.20 14.58 15.62
C PHE A 89 4.77 14.37 15.08
N ALA A 90 4.50 13.25 14.42
CA ALA A 90 3.17 12.91 13.92
C ALA A 90 2.28 12.43 15.08
N VAL A 91 2.81 11.57 15.96
CA VAL A 91 2.10 11.15 17.18
C VAL A 91 1.79 12.35 18.08
N ASP A 92 2.77 13.23 18.31
CA ASP A 92 2.59 14.46 19.08
C ASP A 92 1.51 15.35 18.46
N SER A 93 1.51 15.49 17.13
CA SER A 93 0.47 16.23 16.42
C SER A 93 -0.94 15.65 16.62
N LEU A 94 -1.05 14.33 16.76
CA LEU A 94 -2.32 13.64 17.06
C LEU A 94 -2.77 13.89 18.49
N VAL A 95 -1.86 13.79 19.46
CA VAL A 95 -2.13 14.08 20.88
C VAL A 95 -2.57 15.54 21.04
N GLU A 96 -1.83 16.48 20.46
CA GLU A 96 -2.19 17.90 20.46
C GLU A 96 -3.57 18.14 19.83
N ALA A 97 -3.87 17.49 18.69
CA ALA A 97 -5.16 17.62 18.03
C ALA A 97 -6.31 17.10 18.90
N ALA A 98 -6.11 16.00 19.62
CA ALA A 98 -7.12 15.41 20.49
C ALA A 98 -7.40 16.27 21.72
N LEU A 99 -6.43 17.05 22.18
CA LEU A 99 -6.54 17.91 23.37
C LEU A 99 -6.98 19.36 23.05
N ASP A 100 -7.02 19.75 21.78
CA ASP A 100 -7.31 21.13 21.37
C ASP A 100 -8.79 21.50 21.54
N SER A 101 -9.17 21.83 22.78
CA SER A 101 -10.56 22.20 23.13
C SER A 101 -11.11 23.43 22.41
N ALA A 102 -10.26 24.26 21.80
CA ALA A 102 -10.70 25.46 21.08
C ALA A 102 -11.43 25.14 19.76
N GLU A 103 -11.22 23.95 19.20
CA GLU A 103 -11.66 23.60 17.85
C GLU A 103 -12.75 22.52 17.82
N SER A 104 -13.22 22.04 18.98
CA SER A 104 -14.17 20.91 19.10
C SER A 104 -13.77 19.71 18.20
N PRO A 105 -12.53 19.20 18.31
CA PRO A 105 -11.91 18.29 17.33
C PRO A 105 -12.61 16.92 17.24
N HIS A 106 -13.48 16.62 18.21
CA HIS A 106 -14.25 15.39 18.27
C HIS A 106 -15.58 15.43 17.50
N GLN A 107 -15.95 16.57 16.91
CA GLN A 107 -17.17 16.72 16.12
C GLN A 107 -16.91 16.66 14.61
N TYR A 108 -17.97 16.54 13.82
CA TYR A 108 -17.86 16.50 12.37
C TYR A 108 -17.23 17.78 11.80
N THR A 109 -16.44 17.61 10.75
CA THR A 109 -15.92 18.71 9.93
C THR A 109 -16.58 18.72 8.54
N ARG A 110 -16.12 19.60 7.65
CA ARG A 110 -16.55 19.62 6.26
C ARG A 110 -16.32 18.26 5.61
N THR A 111 -17.31 17.78 4.86
CA THR A 111 -17.30 16.46 4.20
C THR A 111 -16.08 16.24 3.31
N ALA A 112 -15.73 17.24 2.51
CA ALA A 112 -14.53 17.24 1.65
C ALA A 112 -13.24 17.69 2.35
N GLY A 113 -13.22 17.70 3.68
CA GLY A 113 -12.00 17.81 4.48
C GLY A 113 -11.93 19.05 5.37
N HIS A 114 -11.22 18.88 6.47
CA HIS A 114 -10.99 19.92 7.47
C HIS A 114 -10.28 21.13 6.84
N PRO A 115 -10.76 22.38 7.06
CA PRO A 115 -10.20 23.57 6.42
C PRO A 115 -8.69 23.76 6.63
N LYS A 116 -8.17 23.43 7.82
CA LYS A 116 -6.72 23.51 8.09
C LYS A 116 -5.93 22.53 7.23
N LEU A 117 -6.42 21.30 7.07
CA LEU A 117 -5.73 20.27 6.29
C LEU A 117 -5.76 20.61 4.80
N VAL A 118 -6.93 20.93 4.23
CA VAL A 118 -7.02 21.22 2.79
C VAL A 118 -6.18 22.43 2.37
N ARG A 119 -6.02 23.43 3.25
CA ARG A 119 -5.10 24.55 3.01
C ARG A 119 -3.63 24.12 3.00
N GLN A 120 -3.23 23.23 3.90
CA GLN A 120 -1.86 22.68 3.90
C GLN A 120 -1.60 21.84 2.64
N LEU A 121 -2.58 21.01 2.26
CA LEU A 121 -2.52 20.22 1.03
C LEU A 121 -2.43 21.11 -0.21
N ALA A 122 -3.28 22.13 -0.33
CA ALA A 122 -3.23 23.08 -1.44
C ALA A 122 -1.88 23.80 -1.56
N ARG A 123 -1.33 24.29 -0.43
CA ARG A 123 0.01 24.90 -0.40
C ARG A 123 1.08 23.92 -0.91
N ARG A 124 1.02 22.68 -0.43
CA ARG A 124 1.99 21.63 -0.76
C ARG A 124 1.92 21.23 -2.22
N TYR A 125 0.73 20.90 -2.71
CA TYR A 125 0.52 20.54 -4.11
C TYR A 125 0.74 21.73 -5.05
N GLY A 126 0.52 22.96 -4.60
CA GLY A 126 0.87 24.13 -5.39
C GLY A 126 2.38 24.25 -5.65
N SER A 127 3.20 23.92 -4.64
CA SER A 127 4.65 23.79 -4.81
C SER A 127 5.02 22.60 -5.71
N HIS A 128 4.38 21.44 -5.51
CA HIS A 128 4.64 20.23 -6.30
C HIS A 128 4.34 20.39 -7.78
N LEU A 129 3.27 21.11 -8.10
CA LEU A 129 2.73 21.25 -9.44
C LEU A 129 3.09 22.59 -10.10
N GLY A 130 3.83 23.46 -9.40
CA GLY A 130 4.19 24.79 -9.87
C GLY A 130 2.98 25.68 -10.21
N ARG A 131 1.86 25.53 -9.48
CA ARG A 131 0.61 26.27 -9.74
C ARG A 131 -0.14 26.62 -8.46
N ASN A 132 -1.09 27.54 -8.53
CA ASN A 132 -2.01 27.75 -7.41
C ASN A 132 -3.07 26.63 -7.39
N VAL A 133 -3.31 26.04 -6.22
CA VAL A 133 -4.35 25.03 -5.99
C VAL A 133 -5.38 25.64 -5.04
N ASP A 134 -6.65 25.63 -5.40
CA ASP A 134 -7.75 26.07 -4.54
C ASP A 134 -8.07 24.99 -3.49
N ALA A 135 -7.79 25.30 -2.22
CA ALA A 135 -8.00 24.38 -1.11
C ALA A 135 -9.45 23.88 -0.96
N MET A 136 -10.43 24.69 -1.35
CA MET A 136 -11.84 24.36 -1.15
C MET A 136 -12.44 23.62 -2.34
N ASN A 137 -11.94 23.86 -3.55
CA ASN A 137 -12.52 23.38 -4.80
C ASN A 137 -11.68 22.33 -5.54
N GLU A 138 -10.37 22.28 -5.28
CA GLU A 138 -9.40 21.43 -6.00
C GLU A 138 -8.74 20.37 -5.10
N VAL A 139 -9.19 20.28 -3.85
CA VAL A 139 -8.76 19.27 -2.87
C VAL A 139 -9.98 18.61 -2.24
N ALA A 140 -9.95 17.28 -2.09
CA ALA A 140 -10.90 16.56 -1.25
C ALA A 140 -10.18 15.56 -0.35
N VAL A 141 -10.48 15.60 0.95
CA VAL A 141 -9.99 14.59 1.91
C VAL A 141 -10.94 13.39 1.94
N THR A 142 -10.39 12.20 2.05
CA THR A 142 -11.10 10.92 2.00
C THR A 142 -10.63 9.99 3.11
N VAL A 143 -11.40 8.93 3.38
CA VAL A 143 -11.00 7.83 4.26
C VAL A 143 -10.00 6.94 3.52
N GLY A 144 -8.72 7.28 3.68
CA GLY A 144 -7.61 6.66 2.96
C GLY A 144 -7.61 6.95 1.47
N ALA A 145 -6.54 6.51 0.79
CA ALA A 145 -6.44 6.57 -0.66
C ALA A 145 -7.44 5.61 -1.35
N SER A 146 -7.78 4.49 -0.71
CA SER A 146 -8.75 3.52 -1.22
C SER A 146 -10.12 4.15 -1.50
N GLN A 147 -10.61 5.05 -0.64
CA GLN A 147 -11.84 5.79 -0.91
C GLN A 147 -11.66 6.87 -1.97
N ALA A 148 -10.48 7.53 -2.05
CA ALA A 148 -10.21 8.49 -3.11
C ALA A 148 -10.25 7.82 -4.49
N LEU A 149 -9.65 6.64 -4.64
CA LEU A 149 -9.74 5.82 -5.86
C LEU A 149 -11.19 5.44 -6.17
N TYR A 150 -11.91 4.95 -5.16
CA TYR A 150 -13.33 4.58 -5.30
C TYR A 150 -14.17 5.75 -5.79
N LEU A 151 -14.10 6.91 -5.14
CA LEU A 151 -14.88 8.10 -5.51
C LEU A 151 -14.47 8.65 -6.88
N SER A 152 -13.19 8.58 -7.24
CA SER A 152 -12.72 8.97 -8.57
C SER A 152 -13.36 8.09 -9.64
N LEU A 153 -13.35 6.77 -9.45
CA LEU A 153 -13.98 5.83 -10.39
C LEU A 153 -15.50 6.03 -10.45
N GLN A 154 -16.18 6.14 -9.31
CA GLN A 154 -17.64 6.35 -9.26
C GLN A 154 -18.11 7.66 -9.89
N THR A 155 -17.26 8.69 -9.94
CA THR A 155 -17.60 9.98 -10.55
C THR A 155 -17.23 10.07 -12.03
N LEU A 156 -16.31 9.22 -12.50
CA LEU A 156 -15.83 9.22 -13.87
C LEU A 156 -16.52 8.17 -14.73
N VAL A 157 -16.68 6.96 -14.22
CA VAL A 157 -17.03 5.74 -14.97
C VAL A 157 -18.54 5.51 -14.99
N ARG A 158 -19.05 5.10 -16.16
CA ARG A 158 -20.43 4.66 -16.38
C ARG A 158 -20.46 3.20 -16.82
N PRO A 159 -21.62 2.51 -16.71
CA PRO A 159 -21.81 1.19 -17.29
C PRO A 159 -21.40 1.14 -18.76
N GLY A 160 -20.44 0.27 -19.09
CA GLY A 160 -19.91 0.08 -20.45
C GLY A 160 -18.65 0.89 -20.77
N ASP A 161 -18.21 1.78 -19.88
CA ASP A 161 -16.93 2.47 -20.02
C ASP A 161 -15.75 1.52 -19.72
N GLU A 162 -14.59 1.82 -20.31
CA GLU A 162 -13.34 1.10 -20.11
C GLU A 162 -12.37 1.91 -19.23
N VAL A 163 -11.64 1.23 -18.35
CA VAL A 163 -10.58 1.82 -17.53
C VAL A 163 -9.29 1.06 -17.75
N VAL A 164 -8.25 1.76 -18.21
CA VAL A 164 -6.95 1.17 -18.49
C VAL A 164 -6.16 0.98 -17.19
N LEU A 165 -5.61 -0.22 -17.00
CA LEU A 165 -4.73 -0.61 -15.89
C LEU A 165 -3.40 -1.12 -16.43
N PHE A 166 -2.29 -0.74 -15.79
CA PHE A 166 -0.97 -1.32 -16.08
C PHE A 166 -0.74 -2.57 -15.25
N GLU A 167 -0.34 -3.68 -15.87
CA GLU A 167 -0.02 -4.91 -15.15
C GLU A 167 1.48 -5.08 -14.89
N PRO A 168 1.89 -5.54 -13.70
CA PRO A 168 1.04 -5.90 -12.56
C PRO A 168 0.39 -4.68 -11.89
N PHE A 169 -0.84 -4.78 -11.37
CA PHE A 169 -1.58 -3.67 -10.74
C PHE A 169 -1.83 -3.91 -9.25
N PHE A 170 -2.18 -2.85 -8.50
CA PHE A 170 -2.75 -3.01 -7.17
C PHE A 170 -4.18 -3.58 -7.28
N ASP A 171 -4.41 -4.73 -6.66
CA ASP A 171 -5.56 -5.61 -6.81
C ASP A 171 -6.92 -4.91 -6.60
N LEU A 172 -6.97 -3.92 -5.70
CA LEU A 172 -8.18 -3.16 -5.40
C LEU A 172 -8.79 -2.46 -6.64
N TYR A 173 -7.97 -2.08 -7.63
CA TYR A 173 -8.43 -1.30 -8.79
C TYR A 173 -9.52 -2.04 -9.58
N VAL A 174 -9.32 -3.34 -9.84
CA VAL A 174 -10.24 -4.16 -10.65
C VAL A 174 -11.65 -4.14 -10.07
N ASN A 175 -11.77 -4.41 -8.78
CA ASN A 175 -13.07 -4.48 -8.12
C ASN A 175 -13.74 -3.11 -8.00
N GLN A 176 -12.98 -2.03 -7.81
CA GLN A 176 -13.57 -0.69 -7.81
C GLN A 176 -14.06 -0.25 -9.19
N ILE A 177 -13.37 -0.64 -10.27
CA ILE A 177 -13.83 -0.40 -11.65
C ILE A 177 -15.14 -1.15 -11.90
N LYS A 178 -15.17 -2.44 -11.56
CA LYS A 178 -16.37 -3.30 -11.69
C LYS A 178 -17.56 -2.73 -10.90
N LEU A 179 -17.35 -2.29 -9.66
CA LEU A 179 -18.41 -1.65 -8.85
C LEU A 179 -18.99 -0.39 -9.50
N ALA A 180 -18.19 0.38 -10.25
CA ALA A 180 -18.63 1.53 -11.02
C ALA A 180 -19.35 1.15 -12.34
N GLY A 181 -19.42 -0.15 -12.68
CA GLY A 181 -19.98 -0.65 -13.93
C GLY A 181 -19.01 -0.62 -15.12
N GLY A 182 -17.74 -0.28 -14.87
CA GLY A 182 -16.71 -0.23 -15.91
C GLY A 182 -16.07 -1.59 -16.18
N THR A 183 -15.34 -1.67 -17.29
CA THR A 183 -14.54 -2.83 -17.67
C THR A 183 -13.05 -2.48 -17.57
N PRO A 184 -12.24 -3.22 -16.79
CA PRO A 184 -10.79 -3.03 -16.79
C PRO A 184 -10.20 -3.51 -18.12
N VAL A 185 -9.34 -2.68 -18.72
CA VAL A 185 -8.55 -3.01 -19.91
C VAL A 185 -7.08 -3.04 -19.49
N PHE A 186 -6.41 -4.17 -19.68
CA PHE A 186 -5.08 -4.40 -19.13
C PHE A 186 -3.99 -4.11 -20.16
N VAL A 187 -2.99 -3.30 -19.77
CA VAL A 187 -1.78 -3.02 -20.53
C VAL A 187 -0.58 -3.59 -19.77
N PRO A 188 -0.02 -4.72 -20.22
CA PRO A 188 1.19 -5.29 -19.63
C PRO A 188 2.38 -4.34 -19.66
N LEU A 189 3.01 -4.09 -18.51
CA LEU A 189 4.40 -3.65 -18.48
C LEU A 189 5.28 -4.81 -18.95
N THR A 190 6.31 -4.48 -19.72
CA THR A 190 7.31 -5.44 -20.21
C THR A 190 8.45 -5.50 -19.21
N PHE A 191 8.76 -6.70 -18.72
CA PHE A 191 9.98 -6.94 -17.96
C PHE A 191 11.13 -7.25 -18.91
N GLY A 192 12.20 -6.45 -18.86
CA GLY A 192 13.44 -6.71 -19.57
C GLY A 192 14.56 -7.05 -18.59
N PRO A 193 15.11 -8.29 -18.59
CA PRO A 193 16.26 -8.64 -17.76
C PRO A 193 17.49 -7.81 -18.16
N TYR A 194 18.41 -7.65 -17.22
CA TYR A 194 19.62 -6.88 -17.44
C TYR A 194 20.64 -7.56 -18.34
N ASP A 195 20.83 -8.87 -18.14
CA ASP A 195 21.75 -9.70 -18.90
C ASP A 195 20.99 -10.95 -19.36
N GLU A 196 20.93 -11.16 -20.67
CA GLU A 196 20.33 -12.37 -21.29
C GLU A 196 21.39 -13.38 -21.71
N ALA A 197 22.67 -13.02 -21.61
CA ALA A 197 23.78 -13.89 -21.95
C ALA A 197 23.92 -15.03 -20.91
N ASP A 198 24.17 -16.24 -21.40
CA ASP A 198 24.47 -17.45 -20.63
C ASP A 198 23.30 -18.07 -19.84
N GLY A 199 22.06 -17.65 -20.08
CA GLY A 199 20.86 -18.28 -19.49
C GLY A 199 20.68 -17.99 -17.99
N ALA A 200 21.43 -17.04 -17.43
CA ALA A 200 21.28 -16.59 -16.05
C ALA A 200 19.96 -15.82 -15.86
N VAL A 201 19.19 -16.16 -14.83
CA VAL A 201 18.01 -15.37 -14.45
C VAL A 201 18.45 -14.20 -13.61
N THR A 202 18.56 -13.02 -14.22
CA THR A 202 18.91 -11.77 -13.52
C THR A 202 17.68 -10.96 -13.13
N GLY A 203 17.91 -9.95 -12.28
CA GLY A 203 17.00 -8.82 -12.16
C GLY A 203 16.80 -8.10 -13.49
N GLY A 204 15.95 -7.07 -13.48
CA GLY A 204 15.64 -6.33 -14.70
C GLY A 204 14.85 -5.06 -14.45
N THR A 205 14.36 -4.49 -15.53
CA THR A 205 13.58 -3.25 -15.52
C THR A 205 12.22 -3.47 -16.15
N TRP A 206 11.19 -2.93 -15.49
CA TRP A 206 9.84 -2.85 -16.02
C TRP A 206 9.70 -1.61 -16.92
N ARG A 207 9.17 -1.79 -18.12
CA ARG A 207 9.04 -0.73 -19.13
C ARG A 207 7.60 -0.65 -19.63
N LEU A 208 7.14 0.57 -19.88
CA LEU A 208 5.91 0.80 -20.61
C LEU A 208 6.09 0.48 -22.10
N ASP A 209 5.16 -0.31 -22.65
CA ASP A 209 4.98 -0.43 -24.09
C ASP A 209 3.92 0.60 -24.54
N GLY A 210 4.39 1.67 -25.20
CA GLY A 210 3.54 2.75 -25.67
C GLY A 210 2.63 2.37 -26.84
N GLU A 211 3.00 1.37 -27.66
CA GLU A 211 2.15 0.90 -28.75
C GLU A 211 0.97 0.12 -28.18
N ARG A 212 1.22 -0.80 -27.25
CA ARG A 212 0.16 -1.52 -26.53
C ARG A 212 -0.78 -0.59 -25.77
N LEU A 213 -0.26 0.48 -25.17
CA LEU A 213 -1.11 1.49 -24.54
C LEU A 213 -2.03 2.13 -25.58
N ARG A 214 -1.51 2.57 -26.73
CA ARG A 214 -2.34 3.18 -27.80
C ARG A 214 -3.39 2.22 -28.33
N GLU A 215 -3.06 0.94 -28.49
CA GLU A 215 -3.99 -0.10 -28.95
C GLU A 215 -5.10 -0.39 -27.94
N ALA A 216 -4.81 -0.27 -26.63
CA ALA A 216 -5.79 -0.45 -25.57
C ALA A 216 -6.76 0.73 -25.41
N MET A 217 -6.42 1.91 -25.95
CA MET A 217 -7.28 3.08 -25.91
C MET A 217 -8.40 2.96 -26.96
N SER A 218 -9.62 3.25 -26.55
CA SER A 218 -10.81 3.19 -27.41
C SER A 218 -11.73 4.39 -27.14
N SER A 219 -12.78 4.52 -27.96
CA SER A 219 -13.85 5.50 -27.71
C SER A 219 -14.63 5.27 -26.41
N ARG A 220 -14.48 4.09 -25.78
CA ARG A 220 -15.07 3.76 -24.48
C ARG A 220 -14.12 4.02 -23.32
N THR A 221 -12.84 4.29 -23.59
CA THR A 221 -11.88 4.56 -22.52
C THR A 221 -12.25 5.84 -21.80
N ARG A 222 -12.44 5.74 -20.49
CA ARG A 222 -12.83 6.84 -19.63
C ARG A 222 -11.73 7.27 -18.68
N ALA A 223 -10.91 6.32 -18.25
CA ALA A 223 -9.80 6.61 -17.36
C ALA A 223 -8.58 5.70 -17.59
N VAL A 224 -7.42 6.20 -17.18
CA VAL A 224 -6.18 5.42 -17.03
C VAL A 224 -5.78 5.51 -15.55
N VAL A 225 -5.54 4.38 -14.90
CA VAL A 225 -4.98 4.37 -13.54
C VAL A 225 -3.47 4.23 -13.63
N LEU A 226 -2.75 5.28 -13.23
CA LEU A 226 -1.30 5.31 -13.17
C LEU A 226 -0.84 5.24 -11.71
N ASN A 227 -0.11 4.20 -11.33
CA ASN A 227 0.46 4.10 -9.99
C ASN A 227 1.99 4.28 -10.03
N SER A 228 2.50 5.34 -9.42
CA SER A 228 3.93 5.66 -9.37
C SER A 228 4.28 6.42 -8.09
N PRO A 229 5.26 5.96 -7.28
CA PRO A 229 5.94 4.67 -7.35
C PRO A 229 4.99 3.46 -7.28
N HIS A 230 5.34 2.42 -8.03
CA HIS A 230 4.42 1.36 -8.46
C HIS A 230 4.42 0.16 -7.50
N ASN A 231 3.25 -0.18 -6.95
CA ASN A 231 2.99 -1.44 -6.25
C ASN A 231 2.45 -2.47 -7.25
N PRO A 232 3.10 -3.63 -7.45
CA PRO A 232 4.10 -4.25 -6.56
C PRO A 232 5.57 -4.03 -6.94
N THR A 233 5.86 -3.52 -8.15
CA THR A 233 7.21 -3.63 -8.75
C THR A 233 8.30 -2.76 -8.11
N GLY A 234 7.94 -1.71 -7.38
CA GLY A 234 8.83 -0.64 -6.96
C GLY A 234 9.23 0.33 -8.08
N LYS A 235 8.76 0.13 -9.33
CA LYS A 235 9.05 1.00 -10.47
C LYS A 235 8.65 2.45 -10.19
N ILE A 236 9.50 3.38 -10.59
CA ILE A 236 9.14 4.79 -10.78
C ILE A 236 8.98 5.00 -12.29
N PHE A 237 7.82 5.47 -12.73
CA PHE A 237 7.61 5.81 -14.14
C PHE A 237 8.50 7.01 -14.49
N THR A 238 9.26 6.88 -15.57
CA THR A 238 10.17 7.96 -15.99
C THR A 238 9.37 9.09 -16.63
N HIS A 239 9.96 10.28 -16.71
CA HIS A 239 9.35 11.40 -17.43
C HIS A 239 8.99 11.02 -18.87
N ALA A 240 9.86 10.28 -19.57
CA ALA A 240 9.61 9.82 -20.93
C ALA A 240 8.40 8.89 -21.02
N GLU A 241 8.26 7.92 -20.10
CA GLU A 241 7.09 7.05 -20.05
C GLU A 241 5.81 7.82 -19.70
N MET A 242 5.89 8.81 -18.80
CA MET A 242 4.76 9.66 -18.48
C MET A 242 4.34 10.55 -19.67
N GLU A 243 5.26 11.07 -20.47
CA GLU A 243 4.91 11.80 -21.71
C GLU A 243 4.23 10.89 -22.74
N VAL A 244 4.64 9.62 -22.85
CA VAL A 244 3.94 8.64 -23.71
C VAL A 244 2.49 8.44 -23.26
N ILE A 245 2.25 8.33 -21.96
CA ILE A 245 0.90 8.24 -21.40
C ILE A 245 0.13 9.54 -21.66
N ALA A 246 0.78 10.70 -21.45
CA ALA A 246 0.17 12.01 -21.70
C ALA A 246 -0.23 12.18 -23.16
N ASP A 247 0.59 11.75 -24.13
CA ASP A 247 0.25 11.76 -25.55
C ASP A 247 -1.01 10.94 -25.84
N CYS A 248 -1.09 9.70 -25.34
CA CYS A 248 -2.26 8.85 -25.53
C CYS A 248 -3.54 9.50 -24.94
N VAL A 249 -3.41 10.17 -23.79
CA VAL A 249 -4.53 10.85 -23.12
C VAL A 249 -4.89 12.18 -23.81
N ARG A 250 -3.93 12.88 -24.43
CA ARG A 250 -4.17 14.10 -25.22
C ARG A 250 -4.94 13.78 -26.51
N ASP A 251 -4.63 12.65 -27.13
CA ASP A 251 -5.29 12.19 -28.36
C ASP A 251 -6.72 11.68 -28.12
N ALA A 252 -7.10 11.44 -26.86
CA ALA A 252 -8.45 11.05 -26.47
C ALA A 252 -9.27 12.24 -25.93
N GLU A 253 -10.51 12.38 -26.39
CA GLU A 253 -11.33 13.55 -26.04
C GLU A 253 -11.62 13.65 -24.53
N ASP A 254 -12.04 12.54 -23.90
CA ASP A 254 -12.65 12.54 -22.57
C ASP A 254 -12.05 11.47 -21.63
N VAL A 255 -10.72 11.34 -21.64
CA VAL A 255 -9.98 10.43 -20.75
C VAL A 255 -9.35 11.19 -19.59
N THR A 256 -9.52 10.66 -18.37
CA THR A 256 -8.90 11.17 -17.14
C THR A 256 -7.85 10.21 -16.60
N VAL A 257 -6.70 10.72 -16.16
CA VAL A 257 -5.71 9.92 -15.43
C VAL A 257 -6.01 9.99 -13.94
N ILE A 258 -6.22 8.83 -13.32
CA ILE A 258 -6.22 8.69 -11.87
C ILE A 258 -4.79 8.32 -11.48
N SER A 259 -4.03 9.30 -10.98
CA SER A 259 -2.64 9.10 -10.62
C SER A 259 -2.52 8.75 -9.14
N ASP A 260 -2.35 7.46 -8.84
CA ASP A 260 -2.11 6.93 -7.51
C ASP A 260 -0.64 7.14 -7.11
N GLU A 261 -0.40 8.17 -6.31
CA GLU A 261 0.93 8.62 -5.89
C GLU A 261 1.11 8.47 -4.36
N VAL A 262 0.53 7.43 -3.76
CA VAL A 262 0.62 7.18 -2.31
C VAL A 262 2.05 7.00 -1.79
N TYR A 263 2.99 6.65 -2.67
CA TYR A 263 4.39 6.40 -2.36
C TYR A 263 5.35 7.52 -2.78
N LYS A 264 4.86 8.69 -3.22
CA LYS A 264 5.70 9.76 -3.80
C LYS A 264 6.89 10.23 -2.95
N TYR A 265 6.83 10.03 -1.64
CA TYR A 265 7.87 10.43 -0.69
C TYR A 265 8.90 9.34 -0.39
N ILE A 266 8.70 8.14 -0.93
CA ILE A 266 9.55 6.98 -0.69
C ILE A 266 10.21 6.63 -2.01
N VAL A 267 11.27 7.36 -2.34
CA VAL A 267 12.11 7.24 -3.54
C VAL A 267 13.53 6.92 -3.07
N HIS A 268 13.75 5.66 -2.72
CA HIS A 268 15.00 5.19 -2.11
C HIS A 268 16.11 4.89 -3.14
N SER A 269 15.78 4.80 -4.44
CA SER A 269 16.72 4.95 -5.55
C SER A 269 16.14 5.94 -6.56
N PRO A 270 16.55 7.22 -6.51
CA PRO A 270 16.03 8.21 -7.45
C PRO A 270 16.50 7.91 -8.89
N PRO A 271 15.72 8.31 -9.90
CA PRO A 271 16.17 8.30 -11.29
C PRO A 271 17.50 9.05 -11.45
N ARG A 272 18.39 8.51 -12.30
CA ARG A 272 19.69 9.13 -12.61
C ARG A 272 19.58 10.39 -13.49
N GLU A 273 18.45 10.57 -14.17
CA GLU A 273 18.19 11.75 -15.00
C GLU A 273 17.78 12.95 -14.13
N ASP A 274 18.24 14.13 -14.50
CA ASP A 274 17.76 15.40 -13.95
C ASP A 274 16.29 15.58 -14.35
N SER A 275 15.35 15.13 -13.51
CA SER A 275 13.93 15.40 -13.70
C SER A 275 13.73 16.92 -13.85
N PRO A 276 13.03 17.39 -14.90
CA PRO A 276 12.79 18.83 -15.10
C PRO A 276 11.91 19.44 -14.00
N VAL A 277 11.25 18.61 -13.18
CA VAL A 277 10.47 19.01 -12.01
C VAL A 277 11.05 18.33 -10.78
N GLN A 278 11.98 19.00 -10.11
CA GLN A 278 12.42 18.60 -8.77
C GLN A 278 11.63 19.39 -7.74
N THR A 279 10.75 18.70 -7.02
CA THR A 279 10.13 19.28 -5.83
C THR A 279 11.05 19.03 -4.64
N ARG A 280 11.20 20.04 -3.76
CA ARG A 280 12.06 19.91 -2.57
C ARG A 280 11.64 18.77 -1.65
N THR A 281 10.36 18.41 -1.61
CA THR A 281 9.84 17.45 -0.64
C THR A 281 9.61 16.06 -1.23
N ALA A 282 9.55 15.89 -2.56
CA ALA A 282 9.45 14.59 -3.23
C ALA A 282 10.49 14.50 -4.37
N PRO A 283 11.80 14.50 -4.05
CA PRO A 283 12.84 14.42 -5.06
C PRO A 283 12.78 13.06 -5.79
N GLY A 284 12.95 13.09 -7.12
CA GLY A 284 12.95 11.89 -7.96
C GLY A 284 11.56 11.33 -8.31
N HIS A 285 10.47 11.89 -7.77
CA HIS A 285 9.09 11.58 -8.19
C HIS A 285 8.60 12.61 -9.20
N VAL A 286 7.94 12.14 -10.26
CA VAL A 286 7.27 13.00 -11.25
C VAL A 286 5.77 12.98 -10.98
N HIS A 287 5.19 14.14 -10.71
CA HIS A 287 3.74 14.27 -10.62
C HIS A 287 3.14 14.28 -12.02
N PHE A 288 2.27 13.33 -12.37
CA PHE A 288 1.72 13.26 -13.72
C PHE A 288 0.96 14.56 -14.10
N ALA A 289 0.24 15.13 -13.13
CA ALA A 289 -0.49 16.39 -13.27
C ALA A 289 0.40 17.63 -13.53
N SER A 290 1.73 17.51 -13.33
CA SER A 290 2.69 18.58 -13.62
C SER A 290 3.14 18.63 -15.09
N LEU A 291 2.87 17.58 -15.86
CA LEU A 291 3.17 17.56 -17.28
C LEU A 291 2.32 18.58 -18.06
N PRO A 292 2.85 19.14 -19.17
CA PRO A 292 2.14 20.11 -19.98
C PRO A 292 0.74 19.64 -20.42
N GLY A 293 -0.29 20.38 -19.97
CA GLY A 293 -1.70 20.09 -20.29
C GLY A 293 -2.35 18.98 -19.46
N MET A 294 -1.64 18.34 -18.53
CA MET A 294 -2.16 17.18 -17.78
C MET A 294 -2.92 17.53 -16.51
N TRP A 295 -2.70 18.71 -15.90
CA TRP A 295 -3.53 19.15 -14.77
C TRP A 295 -5.02 19.05 -15.08
N ASP A 296 -5.41 19.58 -16.24
CA ASP A 296 -6.76 19.49 -16.75
C ASP A 296 -7.10 18.10 -17.26
N ARG A 297 -6.57 17.02 -16.71
CA ARG A 297 -6.92 15.65 -17.08
C ARG A 297 -6.54 14.67 -15.97
N THR A 298 -6.18 15.14 -14.78
CA THR A 298 -5.62 14.28 -13.73
C THR A 298 -6.29 14.49 -12.38
N ILE A 299 -6.59 13.38 -11.71
CA ILE A 299 -6.88 13.33 -10.29
C ILE A 299 -5.68 12.66 -9.63
N THR A 300 -4.89 13.41 -8.88
CA THR A 300 -3.75 12.89 -8.10
C THR A 300 -4.24 12.41 -6.73
N VAL A 301 -3.99 11.15 -6.40
CA VAL A 301 -4.39 10.48 -5.15
C VAL A 301 -3.18 10.27 -4.25
N SER A 302 -3.35 10.38 -2.94
CA SER A 302 -2.29 10.15 -1.96
C SER A 302 -2.83 9.67 -0.60
N SER A 303 -1.92 9.16 0.24
CA SER A 303 -2.21 8.58 1.56
C SER A 303 -1.31 9.16 2.63
N ALA A 304 -1.91 9.65 3.72
CA ALA A 304 -1.17 10.02 4.93
C ALA A 304 -0.51 8.78 5.55
N GLY A 305 -1.24 7.67 5.60
CA GLY A 305 -0.79 6.47 6.29
C GLY A 305 0.44 5.83 5.65
N LYS A 306 0.58 5.94 4.32
CA LYS A 306 1.79 5.51 3.61
C LYS A 306 2.97 6.48 3.80
N THR A 307 2.67 7.76 4.01
CA THR A 307 3.69 8.81 4.20
C THR A 307 4.30 8.78 5.60
N PHE A 308 3.48 8.60 6.64
CA PHE A 308 3.89 8.75 8.04
C PHE A 308 3.94 7.42 8.81
N SER A 309 4.05 6.29 8.11
CA SER A 309 4.00 4.95 8.73
C SER A 309 2.78 4.72 9.64
N ALA A 310 1.66 5.36 9.31
CA ALA A 310 0.44 5.39 10.12
C ALA A 310 -0.76 4.85 9.33
N THR A 311 -0.63 3.65 8.76
CA THR A 311 -1.62 3.09 7.82
C THR A 311 -3.03 2.97 8.44
N GLY A 312 -3.12 2.76 9.75
CA GLY A 312 -4.39 2.73 10.50
C GLY A 312 -5.10 4.08 10.65
N TRP A 313 -4.43 5.22 10.37
CA TRP A 313 -5.07 6.54 10.45
C TRP A 313 -6.13 6.76 9.36
N GLN A 314 -6.06 5.99 8.27
CA GLN A 314 -7.08 5.96 7.22
C GLN A 314 -7.49 7.36 6.73
N VAL A 315 -6.52 8.26 6.51
CA VAL A 315 -6.73 9.55 5.84
C VAL A 315 -5.94 9.59 4.54
N GLY A 316 -6.62 9.91 3.45
CA GLY A 316 -6.06 10.18 2.14
C GLY A 316 -6.70 11.41 1.53
N TRP A 317 -6.32 11.73 0.30
CA TRP A 317 -6.92 12.85 -0.42
C TRP A 317 -6.75 12.69 -1.92
N CYS A 318 -7.56 13.44 -2.66
CA CYS A 318 -7.38 13.68 -4.09
C CYS A 318 -7.20 15.18 -4.37
N VAL A 319 -6.38 15.49 -5.37
CA VAL A 319 -6.10 16.84 -5.86
C VAL A 319 -6.26 16.86 -7.38
N GLY A 320 -6.92 17.88 -7.90
CA GLY A 320 -7.16 18.01 -9.34
C GLY A 320 -8.01 19.23 -9.66
N PRO A 321 -8.28 19.50 -10.94
CA PRO A 321 -9.06 20.66 -11.36
C PRO A 321 -10.48 20.57 -10.81
N THR A 322 -11.08 21.72 -10.51
CA THR A 322 -12.40 21.81 -9.87
C THR A 322 -13.48 20.95 -10.54
N ARG A 323 -13.44 20.81 -11.87
CA ARG A 323 -14.43 20.01 -12.60
C ARG A 323 -14.34 18.49 -12.36
N LEU A 324 -13.18 17.98 -11.96
CA LEU A 324 -12.98 16.57 -11.59
C LEU A 324 -13.20 16.34 -10.10
N ILE A 325 -12.88 17.34 -9.26
CA ILE A 325 -13.01 17.25 -7.80
C ILE A 325 -14.42 17.59 -7.29
N SER A 326 -15.14 18.51 -7.94
CA SER A 326 -16.51 18.90 -7.53
C SER A 326 -17.51 17.73 -7.53
N PRO A 327 -17.50 16.80 -8.50
CA PRO A 327 -18.30 15.58 -8.42
C PRO A 327 -17.99 14.75 -7.17
N ILE A 328 -16.71 14.62 -6.81
CA ILE A 328 -16.28 13.90 -5.59
C ILE A 328 -16.83 14.60 -4.33
N HIS A 329 -16.75 15.94 -4.26
CA HIS A 329 -17.33 16.71 -3.15
C HIS A 329 -18.84 16.46 -2.99
N ARG A 330 -19.58 16.32 -4.09
CA ARG A 330 -21.02 16.05 -4.07
C ARG A 330 -21.34 14.63 -3.63
N LEU A 331 -20.48 13.67 -3.93
CA LEU A 331 -20.68 12.26 -3.59
C LEU A 331 -20.29 11.92 -2.15
N LEU A 332 -19.25 12.56 -1.61
CA LEU A 332 -18.70 12.31 -0.27
C LEU A 332 -19.75 12.25 0.87
N PRO A 333 -20.71 13.20 0.97
CA PRO A 333 -21.77 13.16 1.98
C PRO A 333 -22.55 11.85 2.06
N TYR A 334 -22.64 11.12 0.94
CA TYR A 334 -23.47 9.92 0.80
C TYR A 334 -22.71 8.60 0.89
N VAL A 335 -21.37 8.64 0.97
CA VAL A 335 -20.55 7.43 1.10
C VAL A 335 -20.09 7.25 2.54
N GLN A 336 -19.39 8.24 3.10
CA GLN A 336 -18.86 8.19 4.47
C GLN A 336 -19.16 9.45 5.27
N PHE A 337 -19.70 10.48 4.61
CA PHE A 337 -19.87 11.83 5.13
C PHE A 337 -18.55 12.62 5.29
N CYS A 338 -17.73 12.31 6.30
CA CYS A 338 -16.41 12.94 6.45
C CYS A 338 -15.40 11.99 7.10
N ALA A 339 -14.10 12.21 6.84
CA ALA A 339 -13.02 11.54 7.56
C ALA A 339 -12.89 12.08 9.01
N SER A 340 -12.13 11.38 9.85
CA SER A 340 -11.91 11.77 11.25
C SER A 340 -11.36 13.19 11.39
N THR A 341 -12.04 14.06 12.12
CA THR A 341 -11.65 15.47 12.33
C THR A 341 -10.32 15.55 13.09
N VAL A 342 -10.18 14.82 14.20
CA VAL A 342 -8.95 14.78 15.01
C VAL A 342 -7.72 14.42 14.17
N VAL A 343 -7.83 13.38 13.34
CA VAL A 343 -6.70 12.90 12.51
C VAL A 343 -6.38 13.92 11.40
N GLN A 344 -7.38 14.55 10.81
CA GLN A 344 -7.14 15.60 9.81
C GLN A 344 -6.45 16.82 10.41
N GLU A 345 -6.85 17.20 11.61
CA GLU A 345 -6.18 18.25 12.37
C GLU A 345 -4.74 17.89 12.74
N ALA A 346 -4.50 16.66 13.18
CA ALA A 346 -3.16 16.14 13.42
C ALA A 346 -2.29 16.26 12.18
N LEU A 347 -2.80 15.86 11.02
CA LEU A 347 -2.08 15.98 9.75
C LEU A 347 -1.84 17.43 9.34
N ALA A 348 -2.76 18.35 9.63
CA ALA A 348 -2.54 19.77 9.37
C ALA A 348 -1.36 20.35 10.17
N ARG A 349 -1.06 19.79 11.36
CA ARG A 349 0.12 20.12 12.19
C ARG A 349 1.36 19.33 11.74
N ALA A 350 1.22 18.05 11.44
CA ALA A 350 2.33 17.15 11.11
C ALA A 350 2.96 17.44 9.74
N LEU A 351 2.18 17.85 8.73
CA LEU A 351 2.69 18.11 7.38
C LEU A 351 3.80 19.19 7.40
N PRO A 352 3.61 20.39 7.99
CA PRO A 352 4.70 21.36 8.14
C PRO A 352 5.89 20.86 8.96
N ARG A 353 5.65 20.13 10.06
CA ARG A 353 6.74 19.57 10.90
C ARG A 353 7.61 18.57 10.14
N ALA A 354 7.02 17.84 9.19
CA ALA A 354 7.76 16.92 8.33
C ALA A 354 8.72 17.63 7.35
N ASP A 355 8.50 18.91 7.07
CA ASP A 355 9.38 19.74 6.25
C ASP A 355 10.57 20.30 7.06
N GLU A 356 10.56 20.15 8.39
CA GLU A 356 11.63 20.59 9.31
C GLU A 356 12.72 19.51 9.45
N PRO A 357 13.96 19.88 9.86
CA PRO A 357 15.02 18.91 10.09
C PRO A 357 14.62 17.80 11.06
N TYR A 358 14.95 16.55 10.73
CA TYR A 358 14.53 15.37 11.49
C TYR A 358 15.65 14.32 11.49
N GLU A 359 16.02 13.83 12.67
CA GLU A 359 17.04 12.79 12.89
C GLU A 359 18.31 12.97 12.01
N GLY A 360 18.89 14.16 12.07
CA GLY A 360 20.13 14.51 11.34
C GLY A 360 19.96 14.81 9.84
N HIS A 361 18.74 14.76 9.32
CA HIS A 361 18.42 15.04 7.92
C HIS A 361 17.74 16.40 7.75
N ALA A 362 17.75 16.94 6.53
CA ALA A 362 17.15 18.24 6.22
C ALA A 362 15.62 18.25 6.34
N SER A 363 14.98 17.09 6.22
CA SER A 363 13.55 16.87 6.40
C SER A 363 13.26 15.44 6.86
N TYR A 364 12.03 15.18 7.32
CA TYR A 364 11.56 13.81 7.55
C TYR A 364 11.60 12.96 6.27
N TYR A 365 11.34 13.55 5.10
CA TYR A 365 11.32 12.84 3.82
C TYR A 365 12.71 12.37 3.39
N ASP A 366 13.75 13.16 3.68
CA ASP A 366 15.14 12.76 3.43
C ASP A 366 15.56 11.60 4.34
N TYR A 367 15.22 11.69 5.63
CA TYR A 367 15.38 10.58 6.58
C TYR A 367 14.63 9.32 6.11
N LEU A 368 13.39 9.48 5.65
CA LEU A 368 12.54 8.39 5.19
C LEU A 368 13.20 7.65 4.02
N ASN A 369 13.71 8.38 3.03
CA ASN A 369 14.39 7.81 1.88
C ASN A 369 15.67 7.04 2.28
N ASP A 370 16.47 7.61 3.18
CA ASP A 370 17.67 6.95 3.71
C ASP A 370 17.34 5.67 4.51
N LYS A 371 16.34 5.73 5.41
CA LYS A 371 15.83 4.57 6.17
C LYS A 371 15.37 3.45 5.23
N TYR A 372 14.55 3.77 4.23
CA TYR A 372 14.04 2.78 3.28
C TYR A 372 15.13 2.23 2.35
N ARG A 373 16.11 3.05 1.96
CA ARG A 373 17.27 2.59 1.19
C ARG A 373 18.05 1.51 1.92
N ARG A 374 18.44 1.75 3.18
CA ARG A 374 19.16 0.76 4.00
C ARG A 374 18.40 -0.55 4.14
N LYS A 375 17.10 -0.47 4.47
CA LYS A 375 16.23 -1.64 4.65
C LYS A 375 16.06 -2.44 3.36
N ARG A 376 15.90 -1.76 2.24
CA ARG A 376 15.87 -2.39 0.91
C ARG A 376 17.17 -3.12 0.63
N ASP A 377 18.33 -2.48 0.83
CA ASP A 377 19.63 -3.09 0.53
C ASP A 377 19.89 -4.35 1.35
N LEU A 378 19.55 -4.30 2.64
CA LEU A 378 19.63 -5.47 3.53
C LEU A 378 18.75 -6.63 3.03
N LEU A 379 17.48 -6.36 2.69
CA LEU A 379 16.58 -7.40 2.21
C LEU A 379 16.95 -7.89 0.80
N SER A 380 17.41 -7.00 -0.09
CA SER A 380 17.89 -7.34 -1.43
C SER A 380 19.03 -8.36 -1.37
N GLY A 381 20.05 -8.12 -0.53
CA GLY A 381 21.15 -9.07 -0.37
C GLY A 381 20.69 -10.44 0.14
N ALA A 382 19.78 -10.46 1.12
CA ALA A 382 19.22 -11.70 1.65
C ALA A 382 18.42 -12.50 0.61
N LEU A 383 17.68 -11.82 -0.28
CA LEU A 383 16.95 -12.44 -1.38
C LEU A 383 17.90 -13.02 -2.42
N GLU A 384 18.96 -12.30 -2.78
CA GLU A 384 19.98 -12.76 -3.73
C GLU A 384 20.71 -14.00 -3.19
N GLU A 385 21.10 -14.01 -1.92
CA GLU A 385 21.69 -15.18 -1.26
C GLU A 385 20.77 -16.42 -1.28
N ALA A 386 19.46 -16.19 -1.15
CA ALA A 386 18.43 -17.22 -1.25
C ALA A 386 18.11 -17.63 -2.70
N GLY A 387 18.77 -17.04 -3.69
CA GLY A 387 18.64 -17.39 -5.09
C GLY A 387 17.52 -16.69 -5.84
N PHE A 388 16.92 -15.63 -5.29
CA PHE A 388 16.06 -14.75 -6.08
C PHE A 388 16.90 -13.80 -6.94
N ALA A 389 16.32 -13.34 -8.05
CA ALA A 389 16.91 -12.24 -8.80
C ALA A 389 16.15 -10.93 -8.49
N VAL A 390 16.85 -9.93 -7.94
CA VAL A 390 16.26 -8.65 -7.50
C VAL A 390 16.66 -7.51 -8.44
N PRO A 391 15.92 -6.38 -8.45
CA PRO A 391 16.34 -5.21 -9.20
C PRO A 391 17.67 -4.64 -8.69
N ASP A 392 18.64 -4.45 -9.58
CA ASP A 392 19.84 -3.65 -9.34
C ASP A 392 19.45 -2.17 -9.24
N TYR A 393 19.33 -1.66 -8.02
CA TYR A 393 18.97 -0.27 -7.75
C TYR A 393 20.11 0.73 -7.99
N GLY A 394 21.31 0.26 -8.30
CA GLY A 394 22.33 1.07 -8.94
C GLY A 394 21.93 1.40 -10.38
N ARG A 395 21.31 0.47 -11.11
CA ARG A 395 20.89 0.62 -12.52
C ARG A 395 19.48 1.17 -12.70
N THR A 396 18.52 0.78 -11.85
CA THR A 396 17.12 1.22 -11.93
C THR A 396 16.71 2.12 -10.77
N ALA A 397 15.82 3.06 -11.06
CA ALA A 397 15.10 3.81 -10.04
C ALA A 397 14.15 2.87 -9.27
N GLY A 398 13.87 3.20 -8.01
CA GLY A 398 13.05 2.40 -7.12
C GLY A 398 12.40 3.24 -6.01
N GLY A 399 11.13 2.95 -5.74
CA GLY A 399 10.37 3.58 -4.67
C GLY A 399 9.26 2.71 -4.09
N GLY A 400 8.62 3.20 -3.04
CA GLY A 400 7.59 2.48 -2.30
C GLY A 400 8.14 1.49 -1.28
N PHE A 401 7.36 0.46 -0.95
CA PHE A 401 7.67 -0.49 0.13
C PHE A 401 8.16 -1.86 -0.34
N PHE A 402 8.16 -2.09 -1.65
CA PHE A 402 8.16 -3.45 -2.18
C PHE A 402 9.36 -3.72 -3.08
N ILE A 403 9.89 -4.93 -2.97
CA ILE A 403 10.76 -5.53 -3.97
C ILE A 403 9.92 -6.61 -4.67
N PHE A 404 9.99 -6.63 -5.99
CA PHE A 404 9.39 -7.68 -6.80
C PHE A 404 10.49 -8.61 -7.28
N ALA A 405 10.71 -9.65 -6.48
CA ALA A 405 11.83 -10.57 -6.61
C ALA A 405 11.47 -11.67 -7.61
N ARG A 406 12.33 -11.89 -8.61
CA ARG A 406 12.12 -12.89 -9.65
C ARG A 406 12.49 -14.27 -9.11
N ILE A 407 11.61 -15.23 -9.36
CA ILE A 407 11.81 -16.64 -9.03
C ILE A 407 12.77 -17.23 -10.07
N THR A 408 13.83 -17.87 -9.61
CA THR A 408 14.83 -18.54 -10.45
C THR A 408 14.52 -20.05 -10.58
N PRO A 409 15.05 -20.73 -11.61
CA PRO A 409 14.90 -22.18 -11.75
C PRO A 409 15.40 -22.96 -10.52
N GLU A 410 16.44 -22.46 -9.85
CA GLU A 410 16.99 -23.05 -8.63
C GLU A 410 15.96 -23.09 -7.50
N LEU A 411 15.19 -22.00 -7.33
CA LEU A 411 14.13 -21.93 -6.33
C LEU A 411 13.00 -22.92 -6.61
N ARG A 412 12.62 -23.10 -7.88
CA ARG A 412 11.64 -24.12 -8.27
C ARG A 412 12.11 -25.53 -7.89
N GLY A 413 13.40 -25.82 -8.04
CA GLY A 413 14.00 -27.10 -7.68
C GLY A 413 14.08 -27.36 -6.17
N ALA A 414 13.97 -26.33 -5.34
CA ALA A 414 14.02 -26.44 -3.87
C ALA A 414 12.67 -26.81 -3.25
N ILE A 415 11.56 -26.61 -3.97
CA ILE A 415 10.21 -26.92 -3.49
C ILE A 415 10.00 -28.45 -3.55
N PRO A 416 9.55 -29.11 -2.46
CA PRO A 416 9.23 -30.53 -2.47
C PRO A 416 8.18 -30.88 -3.53
N ALA A 417 8.34 -32.00 -4.23
CA ALA A 417 7.48 -32.38 -5.36
C ALA A 417 6.00 -32.54 -4.96
N GLU A 418 5.75 -32.93 -3.70
CA GLU A 418 4.42 -33.10 -3.14
C GLU A 418 3.62 -31.79 -3.10
N ARG A 419 4.31 -30.64 -3.01
CA ARG A 419 3.69 -29.31 -3.01
C ARG A 419 3.05 -28.93 -4.35
N PHE A 420 3.31 -29.67 -5.41
CA PHE A 420 2.66 -29.50 -6.71
C PHE A 420 1.47 -30.45 -6.93
N GLY A 421 1.14 -31.29 -5.94
CA GLY A 421 -0.04 -32.17 -5.98
C GLY A 421 -1.36 -31.41 -5.85
N ASP A 422 -2.46 -32.06 -6.25
CA ASP A 422 -3.81 -31.46 -6.27
C ASP A 422 -4.27 -30.88 -4.92
N GLU A 423 -3.80 -31.46 -3.81
CA GLU A 423 -4.08 -31.01 -2.44
C GLU A 423 -3.63 -29.56 -2.18
N TYR A 424 -2.47 -29.16 -2.71
CA TYR A 424 -1.94 -27.80 -2.56
C TYR A 424 -2.28 -26.92 -3.77
N ARG A 425 -2.43 -27.54 -4.94
CA ARG A 425 -2.64 -26.83 -6.20
C ARG A 425 -4.06 -26.26 -6.33
N LEU A 426 -5.09 -26.94 -5.84
CA LEU A 426 -6.46 -26.45 -5.89
C LEU A 426 -6.71 -25.47 -4.74
N ASN A 427 -6.80 -24.19 -5.06
CA ASN A 427 -6.92 -23.14 -4.06
C ASN A 427 -7.88 -22.03 -4.51
N PRO A 428 -9.05 -21.87 -3.85
CA PRO A 428 -10.04 -20.86 -4.22
C PRO A 428 -9.58 -19.41 -4.04
N ALA A 429 -8.52 -19.17 -3.26
CA ALA A 429 -7.94 -17.84 -3.08
C ALA A 429 -6.96 -17.44 -4.20
N ALA A 430 -6.46 -18.43 -4.95
CA ALA A 430 -5.57 -18.21 -6.07
C ALA A 430 -6.33 -17.76 -7.34
N PRO A 431 -5.73 -16.94 -8.21
CA PRO A 431 -6.33 -16.59 -9.49
C PRO A 431 -6.74 -17.83 -10.29
N GLY A 432 -8.02 -17.90 -10.69
CA GLY A 432 -8.55 -19.06 -11.42
C GLY A 432 -8.72 -20.34 -10.58
N GLY A 433 -8.57 -20.26 -9.26
CA GLY A 433 -8.73 -21.40 -8.35
C GLY A 433 -7.53 -22.36 -8.32
N VAL A 434 -6.39 -21.97 -8.90
CA VAL A 434 -5.22 -22.83 -9.09
C VAL A 434 -3.95 -22.10 -8.64
N ALA A 435 -3.24 -22.66 -7.66
CA ALA A 435 -1.95 -22.17 -7.20
C ALA A 435 -0.86 -22.44 -8.27
N GLY A 436 -0.27 -21.36 -8.77
CA GLY A 436 0.92 -21.38 -9.63
C GLY A 436 2.22 -21.48 -8.81
N LEU A 437 3.37 -21.45 -9.50
CA LEU A 437 4.69 -21.56 -8.86
C LEU A 437 4.92 -20.52 -7.76
N ASP A 438 4.54 -19.27 -7.99
CA ASP A 438 4.66 -18.17 -7.03
C ASP A 438 3.86 -18.44 -5.75
N TRP A 439 2.64 -18.94 -5.91
CA TRP A 439 1.76 -19.29 -4.81
C TRP A 439 2.31 -20.45 -4.01
N THR A 440 2.67 -21.55 -4.68
CA THR A 440 3.26 -22.73 -4.06
C THR A 440 4.55 -22.37 -3.33
N LEU A 441 5.42 -21.57 -3.94
CA LEU A 441 6.66 -21.09 -3.31
C LEU A 441 6.38 -20.28 -2.04
N CYS A 442 5.47 -19.30 -2.10
CA CYS A 442 5.12 -18.47 -0.94
C CYS A 442 4.48 -19.27 0.20
N GLN A 443 3.57 -20.21 -0.09
CA GLN A 443 2.99 -21.09 0.91
C GLN A 443 4.05 -21.97 1.56
N TRP A 444 4.88 -22.64 0.76
CA TRP A 444 5.94 -23.51 1.27
C TRP A 444 6.96 -22.74 2.11
N MET A 445 7.39 -21.55 1.68
CA MET A 445 8.29 -20.71 2.48
C MET A 445 7.66 -20.28 3.81
N ALA A 446 6.36 -19.96 3.81
CA ALA A 446 5.67 -19.59 5.04
C ALA A 446 5.60 -20.78 6.01
N GLU A 447 5.20 -21.95 5.52
CA GLU A 447 4.94 -23.13 6.37
C GLU A 447 6.21 -23.87 6.80
N GLU A 448 7.24 -23.94 5.95
CA GLU A 448 8.44 -24.77 6.20
C GLU A 448 9.73 -23.97 6.37
N ARG A 449 9.78 -22.72 5.91
CA ARG A 449 10.99 -21.88 5.99
C ARG A 449 10.89 -20.72 6.97
N GLY A 450 9.69 -20.42 7.48
CA GLY A 450 9.49 -19.35 8.46
C GLY A 450 9.57 -17.94 7.86
N VAL A 451 9.34 -17.79 6.56
CA VAL A 451 9.26 -16.47 5.89
C VAL A 451 8.01 -16.38 5.02
N LEU A 452 7.20 -15.34 5.25
CA LEU A 452 5.97 -15.11 4.50
C LEU A 452 6.17 -14.00 3.48
N CYS A 453 5.91 -14.33 2.22
CA CYS A 453 5.90 -13.42 1.08
C CYS A 453 4.51 -13.42 0.43
N ILE A 454 4.27 -12.55 -0.56
CA ILE A 454 3.00 -12.53 -1.30
C ILE A 454 3.24 -13.01 -2.75
N PRO A 455 2.45 -13.99 -3.24
CA PRO A 455 2.51 -14.42 -4.63
C PRO A 455 2.12 -13.28 -5.59
N SER A 456 2.64 -13.33 -6.81
CA SER A 456 2.42 -12.24 -7.77
C SER A 456 1.16 -12.36 -8.60
N GLY A 457 0.61 -13.57 -8.76
CA GLY A 457 -0.61 -13.84 -9.52
C GLY A 457 -1.77 -12.87 -9.26
N PRO A 458 -2.10 -12.52 -7.99
CA PRO A 458 -3.16 -11.57 -7.67
C PRO A 458 -3.01 -10.15 -8.22
N PHE A 459 -1.81 -9.77 -8.68
CA PHE A 459 -1.55 -8.47 -9.29
C PHE A 459 -1.71 -8.49 -10.82
N TYR A 460 -2.15 -9.61 -11.40
CA TYR A 460 -2.44 -9.75 -12.82
C TYR A 460 -3.92 -10.08 -13.04
N SER A 461 -4.41 -9.82 -14.24
CA SER A 461 -5.71 -10.32 -14.68
C SER A 461 -5.73 -11.85 -14.66
N THR A 462 -6.90 -12.43 -14.40
CA THR A 462 -7.09 -13.88 -14.32
C THR A 462 -6.56 -14.61 -15.56
N GLU A 463 -6.79 -14.05 -16.75
CA GLU A 463 -6.31 -14.60 -18.02
C GLU A 463 -4.77 -14.64 -18.07
N ARG A 464 -4.11 -13.53 -17.72
CA ARG A 464 -2.65 -13.44 -17.80
C ARG A 464 -1.96 -14.23 -16.69
N ALA A 465 -2.55 -14.26 -15.49
CA ALA A 465 -2.12 -15.14 -14.40
C ALA A 465 -2.19 -16.61 -14.83
N ALA A 466 -3.29 -17.05 -15.44
CA ALA A 466 -3.44 -18.40 -16.00
C ALA A 466 -2.47 -18.69 -17.16
N GLY A 467 -2.07 -17.65 -17.89
CA GLY A 467 -1.01 -17.68 -18.91
C GLY A 467 0.41 -17.73 -18.35
N GLY A 468 0.59 -17.78 -17.03
CA GLY A 468 1.88 -17.95 -16.35
C GLY A 468 2.57 -16.65 -15.90
N ALA A 469 2.01 -15.46 -16.16
CA ALA A 469 2.65 -14.20 -15.76
C ALA A 469 2.74 -14.02 -14.23
N GLY A 470 1.86 -14.70 -13.48
CA GLY A 470 1.92 -14.75 -12.02
C GLY A 470 3.06 -15.61 -11.48
N GLU A 471 3.61 -16.52 -12.28
CA GLU A 471 4.54 -17.54 -11.80
C GLU A 471 6.01 -17.07 -11.75
N GLU A 472 6.31 -15.87 -12.23
CA GLU A 472 7.69 -15.40 -12.40
C GLU A 472 8.25 -14.64 -11.19
N PHE A 473 7.39 -14.12 -10.31
CA PHE A 473 7.81 -13.21 -9.25
C PHE A 473 7.09 -13.48 -7.93
N ILE A 474 7.69 -12.98 -6.84
CA ILE A 474 7.04 -12.77 -5.56
C ILE A 474 7.17 -11.30 -5.16
N ARG A 475 6.23 -10.81 -4.35
CA ARG A 475 6.31 -9.48 -3.74
C ARG A 475 6.72 -9.62 -2.28
N VAL A 476 7.74 -8.86 -1.89
CA VAL A 476 8.19 -8.73 -0.50
C VAL A 476 8.20 -7.28 -0.06
N ALA A 477 7.83 -7.02 1.19
CA ALA A 477 7.79 -5.70 1.80
C ALA A 477 8.99 -5.50 2.74
N PHE A 478 9.82 -4.51 2.46
CA PHE A 478 10.94 -4.11 3.34
C PHE A 478 10.55 -2.95 4.28
N CYS A 479 9.27 -2.56 4.31
CA CYS A 479 8.72 -1.73 5.39
C CYS A 479 8.58 -2.55 6.68
N LYS A 480 9.69 -3.09 7.17
CA LYS A 480 9.79 -3.87 8.42
C LYS A 480 10.93 -3.40 9.34
N THR A 481 10.85 -3.68 10.63
CA THR A 481 11.94 -3.42 11.58
C THR A 481 13.20 -4.16 11.12
N ASP A 482 14.37 -3.70 11.56
CA ASP A 482 15.62 -4.40 11.22
C ASP A 482 15.61 -5.82 11.79
N GLU A 483 15.00 -6.04 12.97
CA GLU A 483 14.80 -7.37 13.54
C GLU A 483 14.00 -8.28 12.60
N THR A 484 12.86 -7.82 12.11
CA THR A 484 12.01 -8.61 11.18
C THR A 484 12.75 -8.91 9.87
N ILE A 485 13.50 -7.94 9.32
CA ILE A 485 14.29 -8.16 8.09
C ILE A 485 15.41 -9.17 8.34
N LEU A 486 16.12 -9.07 9.46
CA LEU A 486 17.18 -10.01 9.83
C LEU A 486 16.62 -11.42 10.10
N ARG A 487 15.44 -11.53 10.72
CA ARG A 487 14.74 -12.80 10.90
C ARG A 487 14.39 -13.41 9.55
N ALA A 488 13.85 -12.61 8.63
CA ALA A 488 13.56 -13.05 7.28
C ALA A 488 14.83 -13.49 6.53
N ALA A 489 15.94 -12.76 6.68
CA ALA A 489 17.21 -13.11 6.07
C ALA A 489 17.73 -14.48 6.55
N ARG A 490 17.58 -14.81 7.84
CA ARG A 490 17.91 -16.14 8.37
C ARG A 490 17.01 -17.24 7.78
N ALA A 491 15.71 -16.99 7.74
CA ALA A 491 14.74 -17.93 7.14
C ALA A 491 15.02 -18.19 5.65
N LEU A 492 15.37 -17.13 4.91
CA LEU A 492 15.69 -17.17 3.49
C LEU A 492 16.93 -18.04 3.18
N LYS A 493 17.92 -18.12 4.08
CA LYS A 493 19.10 -19.01 3.92
C LYS A 493 18.71 -20.49 3.84
N GLY A 494 17.69 -20.87 4.59
CA GLY A 494 17.13 -22.22 4.59
C GLY A 494 16.45 -22.63 3.29
N VAL A 495 16.10 -21.69 2.41
CA VAL A 495 15.34 -21.95 1.18
C VAL A 495 16.10 -22.88 0.23
N LEU A 496 17.37 -22.60 -0.05
CA LEU A 496 18.22 -23.45 -0.89
C LEU A 496 19.02 -24.50 -0.10
N GLY A 497 18.78 -24.66 1.20
CA GLY A 497 19.56 -25.57 2.06
C GLY A 497 21.02 -25.17 2.26
N ARG A 498 21.36 -23.88 2.09
CA ARG A 498 22.70 -23.33 2.35
C ARG A 498 22.78 -22.92 3.82
N GLY A 499 23.49 -23.72 4.64
CA GLY A 499 23.57 -23.56 6.10
C GLY A 499 24.36 -22.34 6.60
N ASP A 500 23.99 -21.94 7.83
CA ASP A 500 24.47 -20.93 8.79
C ASP A 500 25.50 -19.87 8.36
N TYR A 501 25.15 -18.61 8.62
CA TYR A 501 25.98 -17.41 8.43
C TYR A 501 26.20 -16.72 9.78
N ASP A 502 27.47 -16.43 10.09
CA ASP A 502 27.87 -15.64 11.26
C ASP A 502 27.71 -14.15 10.95
N VAL A 503 26.74 -13.50 11.60
CA VAL A 503 26.38 -12.10 11.35
C VAL A 503 27.46 -11.12 11.83
N GLU A 504 28.40 -11.55 12.68
CA GLU A 504 29.43 -10.66 13.22
C GLU A 504 30.48 -10.22 12.18
N GLU A 505 30.68 -10.95 11.08
CA GLU A 505 31.76 -10.64 10.13
C GLU A 505 31.42 -9.60 9.05
N ASP A 506 30.15 -9.39 8.69
CA ASP A 506 29.75 -8.46 7.60
C ASP A 506 29.14 -7.14 8.09
N ILE A 507 29.11 -6.93 9.41
CA ILE A 507 28.88 -5.62 10.05
C ILE A 507 30.22 -4.95 10.39
N GLY A 508 31.27 -5.27 9.64
CA GLY A 508 32.62 -4.71 9.79
C GLY A 508 32.70 -3.21 9.51
N GLY A 509 32.27 -2.40 10.48
CA GLY A 509 32.48 -0.96 10.57
C GLY A 509 31.23 -0.15 10.94
N ASP A 510 30.96 0.01 12.24
CA ASP A 510 30.09 1.06 12.81
C ASP A 510 28.61 1.13 12.33
N ALA A 511 27.96 0.01 12.04
CA ALA A 511 26.49 -0.03 12.10
C ALA A 511 26.09 -0.47 13.51
N ALA A 512 26.04 0.48 14.45
CA ALA A 512 25.29 0.29 15.68
C ALA A 512 23.90 -0.22 15.29
N VAL A 513 23.46 -1.32 15.92
CA VAL A 513 22.03 -1.63 16.00
C VAL A 513 21.42 -0.45 16.75
N GLU A 514 21.04 0.60 16.02
CA GLU A 514 20.19 1.65 16.54
C GLU A 514 18.83 0.99 16.77
N GLU A 515 18.66 0.43 17.97
CA GLU A 515 17.33 0.30 18.55
C GLU A 515 16.62 1.64 18.33
N ASP A 516 15.55 1.60 17.53
CA ASP A 516 14.80 2.77 17.09
C ASP A 516 14.64 3.73 18.28
N SER A 517 15.27 4.92 18.20
CA SER A 517 15.32 5.86 19.33
C SER A 517 13.91 6.26 19.78
N GLU A 518 12.92 6.08 18.91
CA GLU A 518 11.49 6.28 19.16
C GLU A 518 10.87 5.23 20.08
N THR A 519 11.31 3.96 20.06
CA THR A 519 10.86 2.94 21.02
C THR A 519 11.23 3.35 22.45
N LYS A 520 12.40 3.98 22.64
CA LYS A 520 12.81 4.52 23.94
C LYS A 520 12.05 5.80 24.31
N LYS A 521 11.80 6.72 23.37
CA LYS A 521 11.12 8.00 23.66
C LYS A 521 9.62 7.84 23.95
N VAL A 522 8.90 7.00 23.21
CA VAL A 522 7.45 6.80 23.42
C VAL A 522 7.18 6.00 24.69
N VAL A 523 7.98 4.96 24.98
CA VAL A 523 7.86 4.20 26.25
C VAL A 523 8.26 5.07 27.45
N ALA A 524 9.27 5.94 27.33
CA ALA A 524 9.63 6.88 28.39
C ALA A 524 8.56 7.97 28.64
N ALA A 525 7.82 8.38 27.60
CA ALA A 525 6.74 9.36 27.73
C ALA A 525 5.47 8.77 28.38
N VAL A 526 5.20 7.48 28.17
CA VAL A 526 4.04 6.78 28.78
C VAL A 526 4.37 6.21 30.17
N GLY A 527 5.63 5.85 30.44
CA GLY A 527 6.11 5.44 31.76
C GLY A 527 6.44 6.59 32.72
N GLY A 528 6.22 7.84 32.31
CA GLY A 528 6.54 9.07 33.02
C GLY A 528 5.32 9.86 33.51
N SER A 529 4.30 9.19 34.01
CA SER A 529 3.25 9.83 34.82
C SER A 529 2.85 8.85 35.92
N GLY A 530 3.11 9.28 37.17
CA GLY A 530 2.96 8.48 38.39
C GLY A 530 1.54 8.24 38.84
#